data_AF-W1WMF8-F1
#
_entry.id   AF-W1WMF8-F1
#
_cell.length_a   1.000
_cell.length_b   1.000
_cell.length_c   1.000
_cell.angle_alpha   90.00
_cell.angle_beta   90.00
_cell.angle_gamma   90.00
#
_symmetry.space_group_name_H-M   'P 1'
#
loop_
_entity.id
_entity.type
_entity.pdbx_description
1 polymer ?
#
loop_
_entity_poly.entity_id
_entity_poly.type
_entity_poly.pdbx_seq_one_letter_code
_entity_poly.pdbx_strand_id
1 'polypeptide(L)'
;MNKKILASLFAVGLAAGCVCSSVDAHGVFFANRTDEKVLVLGEGPVDNAYSADMVKNITAYDVQGKQIPVQVVKHEKNIAIVPPADLGVTVTNFDYGYWTKTKDGKTIHKPITEVP
;
A
#
# COMPACT_ATOMS: atom_id res chain seq x y z
N MET A 1 27.30 -19.69 -31.51
CA MET A 1 26.71 -19.99 -30.19
C MET A 1 25.71 -21.14 -30.34
N ASN A 2 25.74 -22.14 -29.45
CA ASN A 2 24.85 -23.30 -29.55
C ASN A 2 23.39 -22.87 -29.34
N LYS A 3 22.45 -23.35 -30.18
CA LYS A 3 21.02 -23.01 -30.08
C LYS A 3 20.44 -23.28 -28.69
N LYS A 4 20.95 -24.31 -28.00
CA LYS A 4 20.56 -24.62 -26.60
C LYS A 4 21.01 -23.55 -25.62
N ILE A 5 22.22 -23.01 -25.79
CA ILE A 5 22.78 -21.94 -24.93
C ILE A 5 22.00 -20.63 -25.15
N LEU A 6 21.67 -20.30 -26.41
CA LEU A 6 20.87 -19.11 -26.72
C LEU A 6 19.44 -19.21 -26.13
N ALA A 7 18.81 -20.38 -26.21
CA ALA A 7 17.49 -20.61 -25.61
C ALA A 7 17.52 -20.51 -24.08
N SER A 8 18.55 -21.05 -23.42
CA SER A 8 18.72 -20.94 -21.97
C SER A 8 18.94 -19.49 -21.51
N LEU A 9 19.75 -18.71 -22.23
CA LEU A 9 19.94 -17.27 -21.95
C LEU A 9 18.64 -16.48 -22.07
N PHE A 10 17.83 -16.78 -23.08
CA PHE A 10 16.53 -16.13 -23.26
C PHE A 10 15.53 -16.49 -22.15
N ALA A 11 15.48 -17.77 -21.75
CA ALA A 11 14.62 -18.23 -20.66
C ALA A 11 15.02 -17.60 -19.31
N VAL A 12 16.31 -17.51 -19.01
CA VAL A 12 16.82 -16.83 -17.80
C VAL A 12 16.53 -15.33 -17.84
N GLY A 13 16.73 -14.68 -18.99
CA GLY A 13 16.41 -13.26 -19.18
C GLY A 13 14.93 -12.96 -18.99
N LEU A 14 14.04 -13.82 -19.52
CA LEU A 14 12.59 -13.67 -19.35
C LEU A 14 12.16 -13.91 -17.90
N ALA A 15 12.70 -14.94 -17.24
CA ALA A 15 12.42 -15.23 -15.83
C ALA A 15 12.89 -14.11 -14.89
N ALA A 16 14.05 -13.50 -15.18
CA ALA A 16 14.56 -12.35 -14.43
C ALA A 16 13.75 -11.06 -14.68
N GLY A 17 13.11 -10.91 -15.84
CA GLY A 17 12.26 -9.75 -16.15
C GLY A 17 10.91 -9.76 -15.42
N CYS A 18 10.34 -10.94 -15.17
CA CYS A 18 9.03 -11.07 -14.54
C CYS A 18 8.98 -10.70 -13.05
N VAL A 19 10.11 -10.76 -12.33
CA VAL A 19 10.17 -10.47 -10.88
C VAL A 19 10.12 -8.98 -10.52
N CYS A 20 10.20 -8.07 -11.50
CA CYS A 20 10.23 -6.62 -11.26
C CYS A 20 8.94 -5.88 -11.71
N SER A 21 7.83 -6.60 -11.86
CA SER A 21 6.56 -5.97 -12.24
C SER A 21 6.11 -5.01 -11.14
N SER A 22 6.10 -3.70 -11.42
CA SER A 22 5.49 -2.70 -10.55
C SER A 22 3.98 -2.96 -10.52
N VAL A 23 3.50 -3.60 -9.46
CA VAL A 23 2.06 -3.68 -9.19
C VAL A 23 1.64 -2.30 -8.71
N ASP A 24 0.94 -1.57 -9.57
CA ASP A 24 0.27 -0.32 -9.20
C ASP A 24 -0.98 -0.69 -8.40
N ALA A 25 -0.79 -0.91 -7.10
CA ALA A 25 -1.88 -1.16 -6.19
C ALA A 25 -2.67 0.14 -6.00
N HIS A 26 -3.78 0.26 -6.72
CA HIS A 26 -4.74 1.33 -6.52
C HIS A 26 -5.35 1.19 -5.12
N GLY A 27 -4.86 1.97 -4.16
CA GLY A 27 -5.33 1.96 -2.77
C GLY A 27 -4.19 2.03 -1.75
N VAL A 28 -4.26 1.16 -0.74
CA VAL A 28 -3.27 1.12 0.35
C VAL A 28 -2.49 -0.18 0.41
N PHE A 29 -1.19 -0.09 0.68
CA PHE A 29 -0.31 -1.25 0.82
C PHE A 29 0.80 -0.98 1.84
N PHE A 30 1.36 -2.02 2.45
CA PHE A 30 2.50 -1.85 3.35
C PHE A 30 3.82 -1.78 2.57
N ALA A 31 4.66 -0.81 2.90
CA ALA A 31 6.02 -0.68 2.38
C ALA A 31 6.99 -0.37 3.52
N ASN A 32 8.26 -0.68 3.30
CA ASN A 32 9.33 -0.28 4.20
C ASN A 32 9.64 1.19 3.96
N ARG A 33 9.52 2.02 4.99
CA ARG A 33 9.97 3.41 4.94
C ARG A 33 10.83 3.69 6.13
N THR A 34 12.05 4.18 5.87
CA THR A 34 13.07 4.29 6.91
C THR A 34 13.19 2.96 7.65
N ASP A 35 12.82 2.90 8.93
CA ASP A 35 12.89 1.69 9.77
C ASP A 35 11.51 1.13 10.15
N GLU A 36 10.43 1.58 9.51
CA GLU A 36 9.05 1.20 9.85
C GLU A 36 8.34 0.50 8.68
N LYS A 37 7.36 -0.37 9.01
CA LYS A 37 6.39 -0.90 8.04
C LYS A 37 5.21 0.06 7.93
N VAL A 38 5.27 0.97 6.98
CA VAL A 38 4.28 2.03 6.81
C VAL A 38 3.18 1.59 5.85
N LEU A 39 1.92 1.88 6.20
CA LEU A 39 0.81 1.78 5.25
C LEU A 39 0.88 2.99 4.29
N VAL A 40 1.15 2.71 3.03
CA VAL A 40 1.24 3.68 1.94
C VAL A 40 -0.14 3.88 1.34
N LEU A 41 -0.55 5.14 1.11
CA LEU A 41 -1.62 5.48 0.18
C LEU A 41 -0.96 5.82 -1.17
N GLY A 42 -1.00 4.86 -2.10
CA GLY A 42 -0.33 4.98 -3.39
C GLY A 42 -1.31 5.25 -4.52
N GLU A 43 -1.78 6.48 -4.64
CA GLU A 43 -2.57 6.88 -5.80
C GLU A 43 -1.63 7.35 -6.92
N GLY A 44 -1.45 6.50 -7.93
CA GLY A 44 -0.50 6.75 -9.02
C GLY A 44 0.96 6.76 -8.51
N PRO A 45 1.84 7.63 -9.02
CA PRO A 45 3.26 7.61 -8.66
C PRO A 45 3.57 8.24 -7.30
N VAL A 46 2.55 8.66 -6.53
CA VAL A 46 2.73 9.53 -5.36
C VAL A 46 2.50 8.76 -4.06
N ASP A 47 3.36 9.08 -3.11
CA ASP A 47 3.23 8.70 -1.72
C ASP A 47 2.39 9.75 -0.98
N ASN A 48 1.07 9.53 -0.92
CA ASN A 48 0.13 10.51 -0.37
C ASN A 48 0.09 10.45 1.16
N ALA A 49 0.21 11.62 1.80
CA ALA A 49 -0.05 11.78 3.22
C ALA A 49 -1.55 11.64 3.52
N TYR A 50 -1.89 11.03 4.65
CA TYR A 50 -3.26 10.89 5.13
C TYR A 50 -3.32 10.96 6.66
N SER A 51 -4.49 11.31 7.19
CA SER A 51 -4.71 11.27 8.65
C SER A 51 -4.84 9.82 9.12
N ALA A 52 -4.20 9.46 10.23
CA ALA A 52 -4.30 8.14 10.82
C ALA A 52 -5.76 7.68 11.09
N ASP A 53 -6.70 8.60 11.26
CA ASP A 53 -8.12 8.28 11.50
C ASP A 53 -8.88 7.85 10.24
N MET A 54 -8.25 7.92 9.06
CA MET A 54 -8.75 7.32 7.82
C MET A 54 -8.60 5.80 7.84
N VAL A 55 -7.69 5.25 8.66
CA VAL A 55 -7.57 3.81 8.91
C VAL A 55 -8.55 3.41 10.01
N LYS A 56 -9.68 2.81 9.62
CA LYS A 56 -10.75 2.44 10.55
C LYS A 56 -10.48 1.14 11.30
N ASN A 57 -9.83 0.19 10.63
CA ASN A 57 -9.47 -1.09 11.21
C ASN A 57 -8.32 -1.76 10.44
N ILE A 58 -7.48 -2.51 11.14
CA ILE A 58 -6.52 -3.44 10.55
C ILE A 58 -6.70 -4.79 11.26
N THR A 59 -7.12 -5.80 10.50
CA THR A 59 -7.13 -7.19 10.97
C THR A 59 -5.92 -7.91 10.42
N ALA A 60 -5.11 -8.52 11.28
CA ALA A 60 -3.95 -9.30 10.89
C ALA A 60 -4.22 -10.80 11.02
N TYR A 61 -3.66 -11.58 10.11
CA TYR A 61 -3.70 -13.04 10.12
C TYR A 61 -2.28 -13.59 9.99
N ASP A 62 -1.98 -14.66 10.73
CA ASP A 62 -0.73 -15.39 10.60
C ASP A 62 -0.64 -16.18 9.28
N VAL A 63 0.50 -16.84 9.04
CA VAL A 63 0.73 -17.66 7.84
C VAL A 63 -0.19 -18.89 7.74
N GLN A 64 -0.95 -19.21 8.79
CA GLN A 64 -1.97 -20.27 8.82
C GLN A 64 -3.38 -19.71 8.66
N GLY A 65 -3.55 -18.38 8.55
CA GLY A 65 -4.84 -17.71 8.40
C GLY A 65 -5.60 -17.51 9.70
N LYS A 66 -4.95 -17.69 10.86
CA LYS A 66 -5.56 -17.37 12.16
C LYS A 66 -5.34 -15.90 12.48
N GLN A 67 -6.39 -15.25 13.00
CA GLN A 67 -6.30 -13.84 13.38
C GLN A 67 -5.34 -13.65 14.57
N ILE A 68 -4.44 -12.68 14.43
CA ILE A 68 -3.41 -12.33 15.43
C ILE A 68 -3.45 -10.83 15.74
N PRO A 69 -2.99 -10.39 16.93
CA PRO A 69 -2.86 -8.97 17.23
C PRO A 69 -1.76 -8.33 16.37
N VAL A 70 -1.96 -7.06 16.00
CA VAL A 70 -0.94 -6.22 15.36
C VAL A 70 -0.91 -4.87 16.03
N GLN A 71 0.28 -4.36 16.32
CA GLN A 71 0.44 -3.03 16.89
C GLN A 71 0.39 -1.99 15.76
N VAL A 72 -0.49 -1.00 15.90
CA VAL A 72 -0.56 0.16 15.01
C VAL A 72 0.12 1.35 15.68
N VAL A 73 1.05 1.98 14.97
CA VAL A 73 1.71 3.22 15.37
C VAL A 73 1.13 4.35 14.53
N LYS A 74 0.47 5.32 15.18
CA LYS A 74 -0.11 6.47 14.50
C LYS A 74 0.92 7.58 14.37
N HIS A 75 1.04 8.16 13.18
CA HIS A 75 1.81 9.39 12.94
C HIS A 75 0.88 10.48 12.40
N GLU A 76 1.44 11.67 12.19
CA GLU A 76 0.68 12.83 11.67
C GLU A 76 0.17 12.60 10.24
N LYS A 77 0.94 11.87 9.41
CA LYS A 77 0.73 11.78 7.95
C LYS A 77 0.58 10.36 7.41
N ASN A 78 0.60 9.36 8.27
CA ASN A 78 0.41 7.95 7.94
C ASN A 78 0.22 7.12 9.22
N ILE A 79 0.11 5.80 9.07
CA ILE A 79 0.34 4.84 10.14
C ILE A 79 1.45 3.86 9.76
N ALA A 80 2.07 3.27 10.77
CA ALA A 80 2.91 2.10 10.65
C ALA A 80 2.35 0.93 11.46
N ILE A 81 2.84 -0.27 11.18
CA ILE A 81 2.63 -1.44 12.03
C ILE A 81 3.96 -1.97 12.55
N VAL A 82 3.93 -2.59 13.72
CA VAL A 82 4.99 -3.50 14.16
C VAL A 82 4.53 -4.91 13.79
N PRO A 83 5.06 -5.50 12.70
CA PRO A 83 4.62 -6.82 12.26
C PRO A 83 5.09 -7.89 13.25
N PRO A 84 4.19 -8.76 13.75
CA PRO A 84 4.63 -9.96 14.46
C PRO A 84 5.40 -10.89 13.52
N ALA A 85 6.24 -11.76 14.08
CA ALA A 85 7.16 -12.61 13.31
C ALA A 85 6.46 -13.56 12.32
N ASP A 86 5.22 -13.95 12.62
CA ASP A 86 4.38 -14.88 11.85
C ASP A 86 3.30 -14.17 11.03
N LEU A 87 3.35 -12.84 10.88
CA LEU A 87 2.39 -12.08 10.08
C LEU A 87 2.36 -12.60 8.63
N GLY A 88 1.20 -13.11 8.21
CA GLY A 88 0.95 -13.56 6.84
C GLY A 88 0.29 -12.47 6.00
N VAL A 89 -0.89 -11.99 6.43
CA VAL A 89 -1.68 -11.02 5.67
C VAL A 89 -2.42 -10.05 6.58
N THR A 90 -2.69 -8.84 6.09
CA THR A 90 -3.54 -7.85 6.74
C THR A 90 -4.74 -7.51 5.87
N VAL A 91 -5.90 -7.29 6.49
CA VAL A 91 -7.07 -6.68 5.87
C VAL A 91 -7.23 -5.28 6.47
N THR A 92 -7.19 -4.25 5.62
CA THR A 92 -7.24 -2.85 6.03
C THR A 92 -8.53 -2.20 5.58
N ASN A 93 -9.30 -1.67 6.52
CA ASN A 93 -10.45 -0.82 6.24
C ASN A 93 -9.98 0.63 6.21
N PHE A 94 -9.89 1.20 5.01
CA PHE A 94 -9.45 2.57 4.78
C PHE A 94 -10.62 3.41 4.26
N ASP A 95 -11.01 4.42 5.01
CA ASP A 95 -12.05 5.37 4.64
C ASP A 95 -11.40 6.62 4.06
N TYR A 96 -11.41 6.71 2.72
CA TYR A 96 -10.78 7.83 2.02
C TYR A 96 -11.62 9.12 2.04
N GLY A 97 -12.83 9.06 2.60
CA GLY A 97 -13.73 10.21 2.69
C GLY A 97 -14.14 10.78 1.33
N TYR A 98 -14.43 12.08 1.32
CA TYR A 98 -14.89 12.82 0.15
C TYR A 98 -13.85 13.84 -0.27
N TRP A 99 -13.52 13.86 -1.55
CA TRP A 99 -12.68 14.89 -2.15
C TRP A 99 -13.52 15.72 -3.11
N THR A 100 -13.70 16.99 -2.78
CA THR A 100 -14.50 17.92 -3.56
C THR A 100 -13.60 18.95 -4.23
N LYS A 101 -13.82 19.18 -5.53
CA LYS A 101 -13.17 20.26 -6.27
C LYS A 101 -14.02 21.54 -6.15
N THR A 102 -13.42 22.60 -5.65
CA THR A 102 -14.06 23.92 -5.50
C THR A 102 -14.24 24.60 -6.86
N LYS A 103 -15.04 25.68 -6.90
CA LYS A 103 -15.25 26.49 -8.12
C LYS A 103 -13.96 27.09 -8.68
N ASP A 104 -13.02 27.45 -7.82
CA ASP A 104 -11.66 27.92 -8.15
C ASP A 104 -10.69 26.78 -8.50
N GLY A 105 -11.16 25.52 -8.47
CA GLY A 105 -10.42 24.36 -8.95
C GLY A 105 -9.54 23.65 -7.91
N LYS A 106 -9.56 24.06 -6.65
CA LYS A 106 -8.83 23.43 -5.55
C LYS A 106 -9.54 22.16 -5.07
N THR A 107 -8.79 21.08 -4.86
CA THR A 107 -9.34 19.86 -4.24
C THR A 107 -9.22 19.94 -2.72
N ILE A 108 -10.32 19.70 -2.00
CA ILE A 108 -10.36 19.68 -0.54
C ILE A 108 -11.02 18.39 -0.03
N HIS A 109 -10.49 17.84 1.07
CA HIS A 109 -10.98 16.62 1.70
C HIS A 109 -12.21 16.93 2.59
N LYS A 110 -13.34 17.22 1.93
CA LYS A 110 -14.65 17.51 2.54
C LYS A 110 -15.79 17.08 1.61
N PRO A 111 -16.96 16.71 2.17
CA PRO A 111 -18.16 16.47 1.37
C PRO A 111 -18.62 17.75 0.68
N ILE A 112 -19.27 17.63 -0.49
CA ILE A 112 -19.72 18.77 -1.30
C ILE A 112 -20.69 19.70 -0.55
N THR A 113 -21.42 19.19 0.45
CA THR A 113 -22.30 19.98 1.32
C THR A 113 -21.55 20.95 2.23
N GLU A 114 -20.25 20.77 2.42
CA GLU A 114 -19.36 21.65 3.21
C GLU A 114 -18.44 22.52 2.33
N VAL A 115 -18.66 22.49 1.00
CA VAL A 115 -17.87 23.26 0.03
C VAL A 115 -18.74 24.35 -0.63
N PRO A 116 -18.34 25.64 -0.58
CA PRO A 116 -19.13 26.76 -1.14
C PRO A 116 -19.32 26.79 -2.68
#